data_AF-A0A2A4GAK6-F1
#
_entry.id   AF-A0A2A4GAK6-F1
#
_cell.length_a   1.000
_cell.length_b   1.000
_cell.length_c   1.000
_cell.angle_alpha   90.00
_cell.angle_beta   90.00
_cell.angle_gamma   90.00
#
_symmetry.space_group_name_H-M   'P 1'
#
loop_
_entity.id
_entity.type
_entity.pdbx_description
1 polymer ?
#
loop_
_entity_poly.entity_id
_entity_poly.type
_entity_poly.pdbx_seq_one_letter_code
_entity_poly.pdbx_strand_id
1 'polypeptide(L)' 'MSIDEIKKLSREKKILLVQEIWDDLEKESIPLSEAVQQELENRLALHKKGQMKYISLEESRLRNTDKRNGL' A
#
# COMPACT_ATOMS: atom_id res chain seq x y z
N MET A 1 -4.60 22.08 -7.47
CA MET A 1 -4.91 22.23 -6.04
C MET A 1 -3.60 22.18 -5.26
N SER A 2 -3.35 23.14 -4.39
CA SER A 2 -2.17 23.14 -3.52
C SER A 2 -2.36 22.20 -2.33
N ILE A 3 -1.26 21.76 -1.72
CA ILE A 3 -1.29 20.94 -0.50
C ILE A 3 -2.06 21.66 0.63
N ASP A 4 -1.95 22.98 0.71
CA ASP A 4 -2.63 23.76 1.75
C ASP A 4 -4.15 23.86 1.53
N GLU A 5 -4.61 23.76 0.29
CA GLU A 5 -6.04 23.62 -0.03
C GLU A 5 -6.55 22.23 0.32
N ILE A 6 -5.77 21.17 0.05
CA ILE A 6 -6.12 19.79 0.42
C ILE A 6 -6.26 19.66 1.93
N LYS A 7 -5.39 20.30 2.72
CA LYS A 7 -5.47 20.28 4.19
C LYS A 7 -6.79 20.83 4.74
N LYS A 8 -7.44 21.76 4.04
CA LYS A 8 -8.71 22.38 4.43
C LYS A 8 -9.93 21.49 4.13
N LEU A 9 -9.78 20.45 3.33
CA LEU A 9 -10.87 19.51 3.04
C LEU A 9 -11.27 18.70 4.28
N SER A 10 -12.56 18.34 4.35
CA SER A 10 -13.04 17.36 5.32
C SER A 10 -12.36 16.00 5.10
N ARG A 11 -12.40 15.13 6.11
CA ARG A 11 -11.75 13.82 6.02
C ARG A 11 -12.32 12.99 4.86
N GLU A 12 -13.63 13.02 4.68
CA GLU A 12 -14.36 12.31 3.64
C GLU A 12 -13.94 12.81 2.25
N LYS A 13 -13.85 14.14 2.08
CA LYS A 13 -13.38 14.74 0.82
C LYS A 13 -11.92 14.43 0.52
N LYS A 14 -11.06 14.34 1.53
CA LYS A 14 -9.66 13.89 1.35
C LYS A 14 -9.59 12.46 0.87
N ILE A 15 -10.41 11.57 1.45
CA ILE A 15 -10.47 10.16 1.06
C ILE A 15 -10.92 10.03 -0.40
N LEU A 16 -12.01 10.72 -0.77
CA LEU A 16 -12.50 10.71 -2.15
C LEU A 16 -11.48 11.26 -3.14
N LEU A 17 -10.84 12.40 -2.82
CA LEU A 17 -9.80 12.98 -3.67
C LEU A 17 -8.62 12.04 -3.87
N VAL A 18 -8.16 11.35 -2.81
CA VAL A 18 -7.06 10.38 -2.93
C VAL A 18 -7.48 9.21 -3.82
N GLN A 19 -8.72 8.75 -3.70
CA GLN A 19 -9.24 7.67 -4.53
C GLN A 19 -9.36 8.09 -6.00
N GLU A 20 -9.90 9.27 -6.29
CA GLU A 20 -9.97 9.82 -7.64
C GLU A 20 -8.58 9.96 -8.28
N ILE A 21 -7.60 10.51 -7.54
CA ILE A 21 -6.22 10.59 -8.00
C ILE A 21 -5.69 9.18 -8.30
N TRP A 22 -5.91 8.22 -7.40
CA TRP A 22 -5.42 6.85 -7.56
C TRP A 22 -6.04 6.13 -8.76
N ASP A 23 -7.33 6.35 -9.02
CA ASP A 23 -8.05 5.75 -10.13
C ASP A 23 -7.67 6.37 -11.48
N ASP A 24 -7.24 7.64 -11.50
CA ASP A 24 -6.76 8.37 -12.68
C ASP A 24 -5.30 8.03 -13.07
N LEU A 25 -4.52 7.42 -12.16
CA LEU A 25 -3.16 6.99 -12.49
C LEU A 25 -3.17 5.84 -13.52
N GLU A 26 -2.44 6.02 -14.62
CA GLU A 26 -2.14 4.94 -15.56
C GLU A 26 -1.28 3.87 -14.87
N LYS A 27 -1.89 2.74 -14.55
CA LYS A 27 -1.27 1.66 -13.75
C LYS A 27 -0.02 1.05 -14.41
N GLU A 28 0.11 1.20 -15.72
CA GLU A 28 1.21 0.66 -16.53
C GLU A 28 2.42 1.59 -16.58
N SER A 29 2.33 2.81 -16.05
CA SER A 29 3.36 3.86 -16.20
C SER A 29 4.23 4.08 -14.97
N ILE A 30 4.07 3.31 -13.89
CA ILE A 30 4.89 3.48 -12.68
C ILE A 30 6.16 2.65 -12.86
N PRO A 31 7.33 3.26 -13.15
CA PRO A 31 8.56 2.52 -13.32
C PRO A 31 8.96 1.87 -11.99
N LEU A 32 9.00 0.54 -11.98
CA LEU A 32 9.58 -0.21 -10.89
C LEU A 32 11.07 -0.34 -11.17
N SER A 33 11.90 -0.23 -10.13
CA SER A 33 13.29 -0.65 -10.26
C SER A 33 13.35 -2.14 -10.50
N GLU A 34 14.40 -2.61 -11.19
CA GLU A 34 14.62 -4.03 -11.45
C GLU A 34 14.57 -4.87 -10.16
N ALA A 35 15.16 -4.35 -9.07
CA ALA A 35 15.13 -4.99 -7.76
C ALA A 35 13.71 -5.16 -7.20
N VAL A 36 12.86 -4.15 -7.36
CA VAL A 36 11.45 -4.21 -6.92
C VAL A 36 10.67 -5.17 -7.80
N GLN A 37 10.85 -5.12 -9.12
CA GLN A 37 10.20 -6.04 -10.04
C GLN A 37 10.55 -7.50 -9.74
N GLN A 38 11.85 -7.80 -9.56
CA GLN A 38 12.32 -9.14 -9.24
C GLN A 38 11.74 -9.67 -7.93
N GLU A 39 11.67 -8.82 -6.89
CA GLU A 39 11.09 -9.20 -5.61
C GLU A 39 9.58 -9.49 -5.73
N LEU A 40 8.86 -8.69 -6.52
CA LEU A 40 7.43 -8.92 -6.76
C LEU A 40 7.18 -10.21 -7.54
N GLU A 41 7.98 -10.50 -8.57
CA GLU A 41 7.94 -11.75 -9.33
C GLU A 41 8.22 -12.96 -8.42
N ASN A 42 9.24 -12.86 -7.55
CA ASN A 42 9.57 -13.90 -6.57
C ASN A 42 8.39 -14.17 -5.62
N ARG A 43 7.80 -13.11 -5.06
CA ARG A 43 6.62 -13.22 -4.18
C ARG A 43 5.45 -13.85 -4.93
N LEU A 44 5.16 -13.42 -6.15
CA LEU A 44 4.07 -13.98 -6.93
C LEU A 44 4.28 -15.48 -7.21
N ALA A 45 5.51 -15.90 -7.50
CA ALA A 45 5.85 -17.30 -7.69
C ALA A 45 5.64 -18.12 -6.39
N LEU A 46 6.06 -17.61 -5.23
CA LEU A 46 5.84 -18.26 -3.94
C LEU A 46 4.34 -18.39 -3.61
N HIS A 47 3.54 -17.35 -3.90
CA HIS A 47 2.09 -17.41 -3.74
C HIS A 47 1.48 -18.52 -4.60
N LYS A 48 1.79 -18.54 -5.90
CA LYS A 48 1.28 -19.53 -6.85
C LYS A 48 1.66 -20.96 -6.49
N LYS A 49 2.82 -21.15 -5.85
CA LYS A 49 3.31 -22.46 -5.36
C LYS A 49 2.75 -22.84 -3.98
N GLY A 50 1.93 -21.99 -3.35
CA GLY A 50 1.43 -22.21 -1.99
C GLY A 50 2.53 -22.15 -0.90
N GLN A 51 3.69 -21.57 -1.23
CA GLN A 51 4.85 -21.48 -0.34
C GLN A 51 4.88 -20.17 0.45
N MET A 52 3.96 -19.25 0.17
CA MET A 52 3.87 -17.99 0.88
C MET A 52 3.16 -18.16 2.23
N LYS A 53 3.76 -17.61 3.29
CA LYS A 53 3.13 -17.53 4.61
C LYS A 53 2.32 -16.24 4.72
N TYR A 54 1.01 -16.38 4.85
CA TYR A 54 0.13 -15.27 5.17
C TYR A 54 -0.09 -15.19 6.68
N ILE A 55 -0.48 -14.02 7.13
CA ILE A 55 -1.00 -13.81 8.48
C ILE A 55 -2.40 -13.23 8.37
N SER A 56 -3.25 -13.58 9.31
CA SER A 56 -4.55 -12.97 9.50
C SER A 56 -4.44 -11.48 9.83
N LEU A 57 -5.54 -10.76 9.65
CA LEU A 57 -5.61 -9.35 10.02
C LEU A 57 -5.34 -9.14 11.51
N GLU A 58 -5.83 -10.03 12.38
CA GLU A 58 -5.60 -9.95 13.83
C GLU A 58 -4.12 -10.14 14.18
N GLU A 59 -3.46 -11.14 13.59
CA GLU A 59 -2.00 -11.32 13.77
C GLU A 59 -1.22 -10.10 13.27
N SER A 60 -1.63 -9.48 12.16
CA SER A 60 -1.02 -8.25 11.67
C SER A 60 -1.23 -7.09 12.62
N ARG A 61 -2.41 -6.96 13.24
CA ARG A 61 -2.70 -5.93 14.24
C ARG A 61 -1.81 -6.11 15.48
N LEU A 62 -1.75 -7.32 16.03
CA LEU A 62 -0.90 -7.65 17.18
C LEU A 62 0.56 -7.28 16.91
N ARG A 63 1.15 -7.79 15.82
CA ARG A 63 2.53 -7.48 15.43
C ARG A 63 2.78 -5.98 15.27
N ASN A 64 1.82 -5.24 14.71
CA ASN A 64 1.98 -3.80 14.49
C ASN A 64 1.86 -3.00 15.79
N THR A 65 1.00 -3.44 16.73
CA THR A 65 0.91 -2.87 18.08
C THR A 65 2.21 -3.07 18.85
N ASP A 66 2.78 -4.28 18.81
CA ASP A 66 4.07 -4.58 19.46
C ASP A 66 5.21 -3.70 18.92
N LYS A 67 5.26 -3.48 17.60
CA LYS A 67 6.27 -2.62 16.97
C LYS A 67 6.05 -1.13 17.24
N ARG A 68 4.82 -0.69 17.47
CA ARG A 68 4.48 0.71 17.77
C ARG A 68 4.73 1.09 19.22
N ASN A 69 4.65 0.14 20.15
CA ASN A 69 4.94 0.35 21.57
C ASN A 69 6.45 0.33 21.88
N GLY A 70 7.30 0.10 20.88
CA GLY A 70 8.76 0.20 20.97
C GLY A 70 9.36 1.48 20.39
N LEU A 71 8.51 2.47 20.05
CA LEU A 71 8.85 3.85 19.67
C LEU A 71 8.26 4.82 20.70
#